data_AF-X1EWI5-F1
#
_entry.id   AF-X1EWI5-F1
#
_cell.length_a   1.000
_cell.length_b   1.000
_cell.length_c   1.000
_cell.angle_alpha   90.00
_cell.angle_beta   90.00
_cell.angle_gamma   90.00
#
_symmetry.space_group_name_H-M   'P 1'
#
loop_
_entity.id
_entity.type
_entity.pdbx_description
1 polymer ?
#
loop_
_entity_poly.entity_id
_entity_poly.type
_entity_poly.pdbx_seq_one_letter_code
_entity_poly.pdbx_strand_id
1 'polypeptide(L)'
;KVSIDFRIIMAIITTLIFWASAFAGIRVGLKAYSPENLVLFRFLTASIVLLVYAIITRMPLPEKKDLPAIFFLGFIGITVYHLALTYGELKVTAGSASLLIASAPIFTAILAMFILKEKIRIWGWIGIVISF
;
A
#
# COMPACT_ATOMS: atom_id res chain seq x y z
N LYS A 1 -27.58 1.88 14.36
CA LYS A 1 -27.60 1.78 12.89
C LYS A 1 -26.44 2.63 12.37
N VAL A 2 -25.35 2.03 11.92
CA VAL A 2 -24.26 2.77 11.27
C VAL A 2 -24.81 3.22 9.91
N SER A 3 -25.22 4.49 9.79
CA SER A 3 -25.60 5.07 8.51
C SER A 3 -24.32 5.32 7.72
N ILE A 4 -24.01 4.42 6.80
CA ILE A 4 -22.84 4.57 5.93
C ILE A 4 -23.13 5.76 4.99
N ASP A 5 -22.34 6.83 5.13
CA ASP A 5 -22.46 8.03 4.29
C ASP A 5 -22.10 7.70 2.84
N PHE A 6 -22.90 8.21 1.89
CA PHE A 6 -22.65 8.08 0.45
C PHE A 6 -21.24 8.54 0.06
N ARG A 7 -20.72 9.58 0.71
CA ARG A 7 -19.35 10.09 0.48
C ARG A 7 -18.27 9.05 0.82
N ILE A 8 -18.48 8.29 1.91
CA ILE A 8 -17.56 7.24 2.34
C ILE A 8 -17.56 6.10 1.32
N ILE A 9 -18.75 5.68 0.87
CA ILE A 9 -18.89 4.63 -0.15
C ILE A 9 -18.15 5.04 -1.43
N MET A 10 -18.35 6.28 -1.89
CA MET A 10 -17.67 6.80 -3.07
C MET A 10 -16.15 6.83 -2.92
N ALA A 11 -15.64 7.23 -1.75
CA ALA A 11 -14.20 7.22 -1.47
C ALA A 11 -13.62 5.80 -1.48
N ILE A 12 -14.32 4.83 -0.89
CA ILE A 12 -13.90 3.42 -0.87
C ILE A 12 -13.87 2.85 -2.29
N ILE A 13 -14.96 3.00 -3.06
CA ILE A 13 -15.03 2.49 -4.44
C ILE A 13 -13.91 3.09 -5.29
N THR A 14 -13.71 4.39 -5.20
CA THR A 14 -12.65 5.09 -5.94
C THR A 14 -11.28 4.51 -5.57
N THR A 15 -11.00 4.36 -4.28
CA THR A 15 -9.74 3.78 -3.80
C THR A 15 -9.54 2.37 -4.32
N LEU A 16 -10.56 1.51 -4.26
CA LEU A 16 -10.49 0.14 -4.75
C LEU A 16 -10.21 0.06 -6.25
N ILE A 17 -10.86 0.90 -7.06
CA ILE A 17 -10.63 0.93 -8.51
C ILE A 17 -9.20 1.35 -8.84
N PHE A 18 -8.72 2.45 -8.26
CA PHE A 18 -7.36 2.93 -8.50
C PHE A 18 -6.30 1.96 -7.98
N TRP A 19 -6.56 1.31 -6.85
CA TRP A 19 -5.60 0.41 -6.24
C TRP A 19 -5.54 -0.95 -6.95
N ALA A 20 -6.69 -1.55 -7.29
CA ALA A 20 -6.73 -2.81 -8.02
C ALA A 20 -6.19 -2.69 -9.46
N SER A 21 -6.46 -1.56 -10.14
CA SER A 21 -5.93 -1.30 -11.48
C SER A 21 -4.42 -1.05 -11.50
N ALA A 22 -3.80 -0.69 -10.37
CA ALA A 22 -2.37 -0.41 -10.29
C ALA A 22 -1.53 -1.62 -10.70
N PHE A 23 -1.90 -2.85 -10.31
CA PHE A 23 -1.20 -4.09 -10.70
C PHE A 23 -1.19 -4.29 -12.22
N ALA A 24 -2.34 -4.08 -12.87
CA ALA A 24 -2.41 -4.13 -14.33
C ALA A 24 -1.56 -3.04 -14.98
N GLY A 25 -1.58 -1.83 -14.41
CA GLY A 25 -0.76 -0.70 -14.85
C GLY A 25 0.74 -0.97 -14.72
N ILE A 26 1.18 -1.58 -13.63
CA ILE A 26 2.58 -1.97 -13.40
C ILE A 26 3.00 -2.98 -14.46
N ARG A 27 2.23 -4.05 -14.68
CA ARG A 27 2.52 -5.07 -15.69
C ARG A 27 2.64 -4.49 -17.11
N VAL A 28 1.82 -3.49 -17.45
CA VAL A 28 1.93 -2.78 -18.73
C VAL A 28 3.18 -1.89 -18.76
N GLY A 29 3.45 -1.14 -17.69
CA GLY A 29 4.63 -0.28 -17.57
C GLY A 29 5.95 -1.04 -17.67
N LEU A 30 6.01 -2.25 -17.09
CA LEU A 30 7.16 -3.14 -17.14
C LEU A 30 7.50 -3.66 -18.55
N LYS A 31 6.62 -3.45 -19.55
CA LYS A 31 6.94 -3.75 -20.96
C LYS A 31 7.88 -2.72 -21.58
N ALA A 32 7.88 -1.49 -21.07
CA ALA A 32 8.64 -0.36 -21.62
C ALA A 32 9.73 0.16 -20.67
N TYR A 33 9.57 -0.04 -19.36
CA TYR A 33 10.49 0.45 -18.33
C TYR A 33 11.02 -0.69 -17.46
N SER A 34 12.25 -0.53 -16.97
CA SER A 34 12.77 -1.40 -15.92
C SER A 34 12.04 -1.14 -14.59
N PRO A 35 11.98 -2.13 -13.66
CA PRO A 35 11.26 -2.01 -12.40
C PRO A 35 11.67 -0.79 -11.58
N GLU A 36 12.97 -0.54 -11.45
CA GLU A 36 13.51 0.60 -10.71
C GLU A 36 13.06 1.94 -11.30
N ASN A 37 13.07 2.09 -12.63
CA ASN A 37 12.64 3.30 -13.31
C ASN A 37 11.14 3.53 -13.13
N LEU A 38 10.33 2.47 -13.24
CA LEU A 38 8.89 2.55 -13.07
C LEU A 38 8.50 3.01 -11.66
N VAL A 39 9.13 2.42 -10.63
CA VAL A 39 8.91 2.80 -9.23
C VAL A 39 9.39 4.24 -8.98
N LEU A 40 10.56 4.61 -9.50
CA LEU A 40 11.09 5.97 -9.38
C LEU A 40 10.11 7.00 -9.96
N PHE A 41 9.69 6.84 -11.21
CA PHE A 41 8.75 7.77 -11.84
C PHE A 41 7.41 7.84 -11.11
N ARG A 42 6.87 6.69 -10.68
CA ARG A 42 5.62 6.61 -9.92
C ARG A 42 5.71 7.41 -8.62
N PHE A 43 6.79 7.26 -7.85
CA PHE A 43 6.91 7.96 -6.57
C PHE A 43 7.38 9.40 -6.72
N LEU A 44 8.18 9.73 -7.75
CA LEU A 44 8.53 11.11 -8.05
C LEU A 44 7.28 11.94 -8.39
N THR A 45 6.41 11.41 -9.25
CA THR A 45 5.14 12.06 -9.59
C THR A 45 4.23 12.18 -8.37
N ALA A 46 4.07 11.12 -7.58
CA ALA A 46 3.29 11.17 -6.34
C ALA A 46 3.85 12.20 -5.35
N SER A 47 5.17 12.26 -5.16
CA SER A 47 5.84 13.23 -4.27
C SER A 47 5.63 14.66 -4.73
N ILE A 48 5.71 14.96 -6.03
CA ILE A 48 5.45 16.30 -6.55
C ILE A 48 3.99 16.71 -6.28
N VAL A 49 3.03 15.83 -6.56
CA VAL A 49 1.60 16.12 -6.31
C VAL A 49 1.33 16.34 -4.83
N LEU A 50 1.88 15.49 -3.96
CA LEU A 50 1.74 15.64 -2.51
C LEU A 50 2.45 16.89 -1.97
N LEU A 51 3.59 17.27 -2.56
CA LEU A 51 4.29 18.50 -2.20
C LEU A 51 3.46 19.74 -2.56
N VAL A 52 2.89 19.78 -3.76
CA VAL A 52 1.97 20.86 -4.18
C VAL A 52 0.77 20.93 -3.24
N TYR A 53 0.17 19.79 -2.91
CA TYR A 53 -0.93 19.73 -1.96
C TYR A 53 -0.53 20.23 -0.56
N ALA A 54 0.65 19.85 -0.06
CA ALA A 54 1.16 20.29 1.23
C ALA A 54 1.41 21.80 1.28
N ILE A 55 1.90 22.40 0.17
CA ILE A 55 2.09 23.84 0.04
C ILE A 55 0.73 24.57 0.07
N ILE A 56 -0.25 24.10 -0.70
CA ILE A 56 -1.59 24.69 -0.78
C ILE A 56 -2.29 24.64 0.59
N THR A 57 -2.18 23.52 1.28
CA THR A 57 -2.80 23.30 2.60
C THR A 57 -1.99 23.84 3.77
N ARG A 58 -0.78 24.36 3.51
CA ARG A 58 0.17 24.89 4.51
C ARG A 58 0.43 23.90 5.65
N MET A 59 0.68 22.65 5.26
CA MET A 59 0.90 21.57 6.22
C MET A 59 2.16 21.85 7.07
N PRO A 60 2.12 21.68 8.40
CA PRO A 60 3.28 21.89 9.25
C PRO A 60 4.36 20.86 8.94
N LEU A 61 5.63 21.28 9.03
CA LEU A 61 6.76 20.37 8.89
C LEU A 61 6.81 19.40 10.08
N PRO A 62 7.18 18.13 9.85
CA PRO A 62 7.31 17.16 10.92
C PRO A 62 8.43 17.57 11.89
N GLU A 63 8.31 17.19 13.15
CA GLU A 63 9.36 17.43 14.12
C GLU A 63 10.62 16.63 13.77
N LYS A 64 11.79 17.20 14.07
CA LYS A 64 13.08 16.55 13.73
C LYS A 64 13.24 15.16 14.35
N LYS A 65 12.59 14.91 15.49
CA LYS A 65 12.59 13.62 16.19
C LYS A 65 11.85 12.52 15.42
N ASP A 66 10.89 12.89 14.57
CA ASP A 66 10.07 11.96 13.80
C ASP A 66 10.68 11.67 12.42
N LEU A 67 11.65 12.47 11.97
CA LEU A 67 12.32 12.28 10.68
C LEU A 67 12.92 10.88 10.49
N PRO A 68 13.60 10.26 11.48
CA PRO A 68 14.08 8.89 11.34
C PRO A 68 12.93 7.91 11.12
N ALA A 69 11.83 8.03 11.88
CA ALA A 69 10.67 7.16 11.74
C ALA A 69 10.01 7.32 10.37
N ILE A 70 9.83 8.56 9.91
CA ILE A 70 9.30 8.87 8.57
C ILE A 70 10.20 8.28 7.49
N PHE A 71 11.53 8.41 7.63
CA PHE A 71 12.48 7.83 6.70
C PHE A 71 12.36 6.30 6.65
N PHE A 72 12.32 5.62 7.79
CA PHE A 72 12.18 4.15 7.83
C PHE A 72 10.83 3.70 7.26
N LEU A 73 9.74 4.39 7.56
CA LEU A 73 8.41 4.10 7.01
C LEU A 73 8.38 4.29 5.50
N GLY A 74 8.96 5.37 4.98
CA GLY A 74 9.10 5.59 3.54
C GLY A 74 10.00 4.54 2.89
N PHE A 75 11.16 4.27 3.46
CA PHE A 75 12.10 3.31 2.91
C PHE A 75 11.53 1.89 2.87
N ILE A 76 10.98 1.40 3.99
CA ILE A 76 10.45 0.03 4.08
C ILE A 76 9.09 -0.06 3.38
N GLY A 77 8.16 0.81 3.74
CA GLY A 77 6.76 0.75 3.28
C GLY A 77 6.53 1.23 1.85
N ILE A 78 7.43 2.07 1.32
CA ILE A 78 7.33 2.56 -0.06
C ILE A 78 8.41 1.91 -0.92
N THR A 79 9.69 2.20 -0.67
CA THR A 79 10.78 1.79 -1.57
C THR A 79 10.95 0.29 -1.64
N VAL A 80 11.23 -0.36 -0.51
CA VAL A 80 11.49 -1.81 -0.45
C VAL A 80 10.25 -2.59 -0.90
N TYR A 81 9.08 -2.24 -0.37
CA TYR A 81 7.82 -2.90 -0.74
C TYR A 81 7.51 -2.80 -2.24
N HIS A 82 7.57 -1.60 -2.85
CA HIS A 82 7.22 -1.45 -4.27
C HIS A 82 8.27 -2.02 -5.22
N LEU A 83 9.56 -1.98 -4.85
CA LEU A 83 10.59 -2.69 -5.62
C LEU A 83 10.36 -4.19 -5.56
N ALA A 84 10.15 -4.76 -4.37
CA ALA A 84 9.86 -6.19 -4.22
C ALA A 84 8.61 -6.61 -5.01
N LEU A 85 7.55 -5.78 -4.98
CA LEU A 85 6.32 -6.01 -5.73
C LEU A 85 6.56 -5.97 -7.24
N THR A 86 7.24 -4.94 -7.76
CA THR A 86 7.49 -4.80 -9.21
C THR A 86 8.43 -5.86 -9.75
N TYR A 87 9.46 -6.26 -8.98
CA TYR A 87 10.28 -7.43 -9.32
C TYR A 87 9.50 -8.75 -9.23
N GLY A 88 8.60 -8.89 -8.25
CA GLY A 88 7.69 -10.03 -8.14
C GLY A 88 6.79 -10.15 -9.38
N GLU A 89 6.23 -9.03 -9.82
CA GLU A 89 5.41 -8.94 -11.03
C GLU A 89 6.17 -9.24 -12.33
N LEU A 90 7.49 -9.34 -12.35
CA LEU A 90 8.20 -9.90 -13.50
C LEU A 90 8.03 -11.42 -13.59
N LYS A 91 7.93 -12.10 -12.45
CA LYS A 91 7.86 -13.56 -12.35
C LYS A 91 6.43 -14.10 -12.34
N VAL A 92 5.47 -13.33 -11.83
CA VAL A 92 4.07 -13.74 -11.72
C VAL A 92 3.14 -12.82 -12.52
N THR A 93 1.91 -13.27 -12.76
CA THR A 93 0.89 -12.42 -13.40
C THR A 93 0.36 -11.36 -12.42
N ALA A 94 -0.21 -10.27 -12.94
CA ALA A 94 -0.84 -9.23 -12.12
C ALA A 94 -1.93 -9.79 -11.19
N GLY A 95 -2.72 -10.78 -11.64
CA GLY A 95 -3.75 -11.42 -10.82
C GLY A 95 -3.17 -12.27 -9.68
N SER A 96 -2.10 -13.02 -9.95
CA SER A 96 -1.39 -13.76 -8.91
C SER A 96 -0.73 -12.82 -7.89
N ALA A 97 -0.11 -11.73 -8.35
CA ALA A 97 0.48 -10.72 -7.49
C ALA A 97 -0.58 -10.05 -6.60
N SER A 98 -1.74 -9.66 -7.15
CA SER A 98 -2.81 -9.07 -6.37
C SER A 98 -3.37 -10.03 -5.31
N LEU A 99 -3.47 -11.33 -5.62
CA LEU A 99 -3.92 -12.33 -4.64
C LEU A 99 -2.90 -12.53 -3.50
N LEU A 100 -1.60 -12.55 -3.83
CA LEU A 100 -0.54 -12.63 -2.83
C LEU A 100 -0.56 -11.41 -1.90
N ILE A 101 -0.70 -10.20 -2.46
CA ILE A 101 -0.81 -8.98 -1.65
C ILE A 101 -2.11 -8.96 -0.85
N ALA A 102 -3.21 -9.48 -1.40
CA ALA A 102 -4.46 -9.59 -0.66
C ALA A 102 -4.21 -10.35 0.65
N SER A 103 -3.43 -11.43 0.65
CA SER A 103 -3.10 -12.20 1.86
C SER A 103 -2.25 -11.47 2.93
N ALA A 104 -1.82 -10.23 2.69
CA ALA A 104 -1.01 -9.45 3.63
C ALA A 104 -1.58 -9.39 5.07
N PRO A 105 -2.90 -9.27 5.31
CA PRO A 105 -3.48 -9.28 6.66
C PRO A 105 -3.18 -10.57 7.45
N ILE A 106 -2.98 -11.72 6.78
CA ILE A 106 -2.55 -12.96 7.43
C ILE A 106 -1.18 -12.75 8.07
N PHE A 107 -0.23 -12.25 7.29
CA PHE A 107 1.13 -11.97 7.76
C PHE A 107 1.15 -10.85 8.80
N THR A 108 0.37 -9.79 8.61
CA THR A 108 0.23 -8.70 9.59
C THR A 108 -0.30 -9.22 10.91
N ALA A 109 -1.33 -10.08 10.91
CA ALA A 109 -1.88 -10.70 12.11
C ALA A 109 -0.83 -11.56 12.83
N ILE A 110 -0.10 -12.39 12.09
CA ILE A 110 1.00 -13.21 12.65
C ILE A 110 2.07 -12.33 13.28
N LEU A 111 2.54 -11.31 12.56
CA LEU A 111 3.56 -10.38 13.05
C LEU A 111 3.08 -9.58 14.27
N ALA A 112 1.81 -9.17 14.31
CA ALA A 112 1.23 -8.47 15.46
C ALA A 112 1.24 -9.34 16.73
N MET A 113 0.96 -10.65 16.62
CA MET A 113 1.07 -11.56 17.75
C MET A 113 2.50 -11.69 18.28
N PHE A 114 3.51 -11.68 17.41
CA PHE A 114 4.90 -11.84 17.83
C PHE A 114 5.54 -10.53 18.32
N ILE A 115 5.32 -9.43 17.61
CA ILE A 115 5.96 -8.13 17.87
C ILE A 115 5.17 -7.34 18.92
N LEU A 116 3.86 -7.18 18.70
CA LEU A 116 2.99 -6.41 19.61
C LEU A 116 2.44 -7.26 20.76
N LYS A 117 2.62 -8.58 20.72
CA LYS A 117 2.08 -9.55 21.71
C LYS A 117 0.55 -9.50 21.82
N GLU A 118 -0.12 -9.12 20.73
CA GLU A 118 -1.57 -9.10 20.65
C GLU A 118 -2.16 -10.53 20.63
N LYS A 119 -3.31 -10.71 21.27
CA LYS A 119 -4.03 -11.99 21.26
C LYS A 119 -5.20 -11.92 20.28
N ILE A 120 -5.06 -12.57 19.13
CA ILE A 120 -6.13 -12.64 18.13
C ILE A 120 -7.15 -13.71 18.55
N ARG A 121 -8.40 -13.29 18.75
CA ARG A 121 -9.52 -14.19 19.08
C ARG A 121 -9.85 -15.09 17.88
N ILE A 122 -10.43 -16.27 18.14
CA ILE A 122 -10.82 -17.24 17.10
C ILE A 122 -11.67 -16.61 15.96
N TRP A 123 -12.54 -15.65 16.28
CA TRP A 123 -13.34 -14.92 15.29
C TRP A 123 -12.50 -14.05 14.35
N GLY A 124 -11.38 -13.51 14.82
CA GLY A 124 -10.42 -12.78 13.98
C GLY A 124 -9.75 -13.72 12.98
N TRP A 125 -9.37 -14.92 13.42
CA TRP A 125 -8.83 -15.96 12.53
C TRP A 125 -9.83 -16.43 11.49
N ILE A 126 -11.09 -16.67 11.89
CA ILE A 126 -12.17 -17.05 10.96
C ILE A 126 -12.38 -15.94 9.92
N GLY A 127 -12.41 -14.66 10.33
CA GLY A 127 -12.54 -13.53 9.42
C GLY A 127 -11.39 -13.45 8.40
N ILE A 128 -10.16 -13.71 8.85
CA ILE A 128 -8.99 -13.75 7.97
C ILE A 128 -9.14 -14.89 6.94
N VAL A 129 -9.52 -16.10 7.37
CA VAL A 129 -9.66 -17.27 6.47
C VAL A 129 -10.80 -17.09 5.47
N ILE A 130 -11.90 -16.44 5.85
CA ILE A 130 -13.05 -16.22 4.94
C ILE A 130 -12.77 -15.08 3.93
N SER A 131 -11.92 -14.12 4.29
CA SER A 131 -11.64 -12.96 3.46
C SER A 131 -10.72 -13.25 2.25
N PHE A 132 -10.10 -14.43 2.20
CA PHE A 132 -9.16 -14.87 1.16
C PHE A 132 -9.59 -16.20 0.56
#